data_AF-A0A7X8UM80-F1
#
_entry.id   AF-A0A7X8UM80-F1
#
_cell.length_a   1.000
_cell.length_b   1.000
_cell.length_c   1.000
_cell.angle_alpha   90.00
_cell.angle_beta   90.00
_cell.angle_gamma   90.00
#
_symmetry.space_group_name_H-M   'P 1'
#
loop_
_entity.id
_entity.type
_entity.pdbx_description
1 polymer ?
#
loop_
_entity_poly.entity_id
_entity_poly.type
_entity_poly.pdbx_seq_one_letter_code
_entity_poly.pdbx_strand_id
1 'polypeptide(L)' 'MNVMVTGNLGYIGSILTGMLRARGHRVTGLDSDLYRRCTFGRPWRDPFRTIIKDIR' A
#
# COMPACT_ATOMS: atom_id res chain seq x y z
N MET A 1 15.23 6.10 0.73
CA MET A 1 15.39 4.64 0.93
C MET A 1 14.33 3.89 0.13
N ASN A 2 14.61 2.63 -0.24
CA ASN A 2 13.64 1.75 -0.88
C ASN A 2 12.96 0.91 0.19
N VAL A 3 11.63 0.97 0.27
CA VAL A 3 10.85 0.28 1.31
C VAL A 3 9.76 -0.55 0.66
N MET A 4 9.68 -1.83 1.03
CA MET A 4 8.54 -2.67 0.69
C MET A 4 7.58 -2.73 1.87
N VAL A 5 6.31 -2.44 1.63
CA VAL A 5 5.25 -2.50 2.65
C VAL A 5 4.32 -3.65 2.31
N THR A 6 4.33 -4.69 3.14
CA THR A 6 3.37 -5.78 3.05
C THR A 6 2.04 -5.37 3.69
N GLY A 7 0.92 -5.81 3.13
CA GLY A 7 -0.41 -5.43 3.64
C GLY A 7 -0.74 -3.95 3.39
N ASN A 8 -0.17 -3.34 2.34
CA ASN A 8 -0.28 -1.90 2.10
C ASN A 8 -1.70 -1.42 1.76
N LEU A 9 -2.61 -2.33 1.39
CA LEU A 9 -4.02 -2.03 1.16
C LEU A 9 -4.87 -2.20 2.43
N GLY A 10 -4.28 -2.73 3.50
CA GLY A 10 -4.89 -2.82 4.81
C GLY A 10 -4.95 -1.49 5.56
N TYR A 11 -5.65 -1.50 6.71
CA TYR A 11 -5.89 -0.30 7.52
C TYR A 11 -4.60 0.44 7.88
N ILE A 12 -3.63 -0.23 8.51
CA ILE A 12 -2.35 0.38 8.89
C ILE A 12 -1.49 0.66 7.66
N GLY A 13 -1.42 -0.30 6.74
CA GLY A 13 -0.57 -0.21 5.55
C GLY A 13 -0.91 0.98 4.66
N SER A 14 -2.20 1.31 4.53
CA SER A 14 -2.66 2.46 3.75
C SER A 14 -2.07 3.77 4.31
N ILE A 15 -2.16 3.99 5.62
CA ILE A 15 -1.64 5.19 6.30
C ILE A 15 -0.10 5.21 6.30
N LEU A 16 0.53 4.10 6.69
CA LEU A 16 1.98 3.98 6.78
C LEU A 16 2.65 4.28 5.43
N THR A 17 2.08 3.77 4.33
CA THR A 17 2.62 4.02 3.00
C THR A 17 2.61 5.51 2.66
N GLY A 18 1.52 6.22 2.97
CA GLY A 18 1.45 7.68 2.82
C GLY A 18 2.53 8.39 3.64
N MET A 19 2.70 8.02 4.91
CA MET A 19 3.71 8.61 5.80
C MET A 19 5.16 8.39 5.30
N LEU A 20 5.45 7.22 4.74
CA LEU A 20 6.76 6.91 4.18
C LEU A 20 7.03 7.68 2.90
N ARG A 21 6.04 7.78 2.00
CA ARG A 21 6.16 8.55 0.75
C ARG A 21 6.33 10.04 1.03
N ALA A 22 5.58 10.59 1.98
CA ALA A 22 5.70 11.98 2.41
C ALA A 22 7.10 12.33 2.95
N ARG A 23 7.83 11.33 3.48
CA ARG A 23 9.23 11.45 3.92
C ARG A 23 10.27 11.22 2.80
N GLY A 24 9.84 11.08 1.55
CA GLY A 24 10.73 10.89 0.40
C GLY A 24 11.25 9.46 0.23
N HIS A 25 10.64 8.46 0.87
CA HIS A 25 10.97 7.06 0.61
C HIS A 25 10.33 6.56 -0.68
N ARG A 26 11.05 5.72 -1.43
CA ARG A 26 10.52 5.01 -2.60
C ARG A 26 9.81 3.74 -2.13
N VAL A 27 8.49 3.78 -2.07
CA VAL A 27 7.67 2.69 -1.52
C VAL A 27 7.16 1.77 -2.62
N THR A 28 7.26 0.46 -2.39
CA THR A 28 6.55 -0.58 -3.17
C THR A 28 5.59 -1.32 -2.24
N GLY A 29 4.33 -1.44 -2.63
CA GLY A 29 3.33 -2.23 -1.92
C GLY A 29 3.38 -3.71 -2.31
N LEU A 30 3.00 -4.59 -1.38
CA LEU A 30 2.72 -6.01 -1.63
C LEU A 30 1.50 -6.43 -0.82
N ASP A 31 0.45 -6.88 -1.49
CA ASP A 31 -0.80 -7.28 -0.84
C ASP A 31 -1.51 -8.37 -1.65
N SER A 32 -2.23 -9.29 -1.00
CA SER A 32 -3.09 -10.25 -1.69
C SER A 32 -4.38 -9.58 -2.21
N ASP A 33 -4.70 -8.39 -1.70
CA ASP A 33 -5.89 -7.60 -2.04
C ASP A 33 -7.19 -8.40 -1.81
N LEU A 34 -7.25 -9.09 -0.66
CA LEU A 34 -8.38 -9.93 -0.25
C LEU A 34 -9.68 -9.11 -0.05
N TYR A 35 -9.54 -7.84 0.33
CA TYR A 35 -10.66 -6.95 0.65
C TYR A 35 -10.96 -5.91 -0.44
N ARG A 36 -10.55 -6.13 -1.69
CA ARG A 36 -10.69 -5.16 -2.80
C ARG A 36 -12.10 -4.61 -3.05
N ARG A 37 -13.14 -5.34 -2.63
CA ARG A 37 -14.56 -4.96 -2.76
C ARG A 37 -15.15 -4.34 -1.49
N CYS A 38 -14.36 -4.22 -0.43
CA CYS A 38 -14.74 -3.68 0.88
C CYS A 38 -13.88 -2.47 1.22
N THR A 39 -13.77 -1.52 0.28
CA THR A 39 -12.94 -0.33 0.44
C THR A 39 -13.70 0.80 1.14
N PHE A 40 -12.98 1.58 1.95
CA PHE A 40 -13.52 2.75 2.64
C PHE A 40 -12.79 4.01 2.16
N GLY A 41 -13.52 5.12 1.98
CA GLY A 41 -12.95 6.40 1.58
C GLY A 41 -12.58 6.47 0.08
N ARG A 42 -11.81 7.50 -0.29
CA ARG A 42 -11.30 7.67 -1.65
C ARG A 42 -9.94 7.00 -1.81
N PRO A 43 -9.66 6.36 -2.96
CA PRO A 43 -8.33 5.83 -3.24
C PRO A 43 -7.28 6.96 -3.25
N TRP A 44 -6.02 6.58 -3.05
CA TRP A 44 -4.88 7.49 -3.15
C TRP A 44 -4.89 8.19 -4.50
N ARG A 45 -4.81 9.53 -4.49
CA ARG A 45 -4.78 10.34 -5.72
C ARG A 45 -3.56 10.07 -6.60
N ASP A 46 -2.47 9.65 -5.98
CA ASP A 46 -1.21 9.36 -6.64
C ASP A 46 -0.88 7.87 -6.46
N PRO A 47 -1.27 7.01 -7.43
CA PRO A 47 -1.03 5.58 -7.34
C PRO A 47 0.47 5.28 -7.41
N PHE A 48 0.92 4.37 -6.56
CA PHE A 48 2.30 3.88 -6.54
C PHE A 48 2.31 2.38 -6.81
N ARG A 49 3.48 1.85 -7.17
CA ARG A 49 3.63 0.43 -7.50
C ARG A 49 3.18 -0.44 -6.32
N THR A 50 2.15 -1.26 -6.56
CA THR A 50 1.70 -2.31 -5.65
C THR A 50 1.69 -3.63 -6.41
N ILE A 51 2.32 -4.65 -5.83
CA ILE A 51 2.30 -6.01 -6.36
C ILE A 51 1.11 -6.72 -5.71
N ILE A 52 0.19 -7.23 -6.53
CA ILE A 52 -0.93 -8.04 -6.04
C ILE A 52 -0.53 -9.50 -6.11
N LYS A 53 -0.18 -10.09 -4.96
CA LYS A 53 0.28 -11.48 -4.88
C LYS A 53 0.19 -11.98 -3.43
N ASP A 54 -0.22 -13.24 -3.27
CA ASP A 54 -0.04 -13.97 -2.02
C ASP A 54 1.43 -14.41 -1.88
N ILE A 55 1.99 -14.23 -0.68
CA ILE A 55 3.40 -14.55 -0.39
C ILE A 55 3.65 -16.04 -0.15
N ARG A 56 2.60 -16.85 -0.02
CA ARG A 56 2.69 -18.31 0.04
C ARG A 56 3.01 -18.93 -1.31
#